data_AF-A0AAI8HQH1-F1
#
_entry.id   AF-A0AAI8HQH1-F1
#
_cell.length_a   1.000
_cell.length_b   1.000
_cell.length_c   1.000
_cell.angle_alpha   90.00
_cell.angle_beta   90.00
_cell.angle_gamma   90.00
#
_symmetry.space_group_name_H-M   'P 1'
#
loop_
_entity.id
_entity.type
_entity.pdbx_description
1 polymer ?
#
loop_
_entity_poly.entity_id
_entity_poly.type
_entity_poly.pdbx_seq_one_letter_code
_entity_poly.pdbx_strand_id
1 'polypeptide(L)'
;MLKRISRLRNAKINSVGIASVFQAGDTNEINMRVTVLADQRSLAVYRDDEGSFNKKEYQIFRQPAVMPLPETGVQSAFCHENPSIRVRNVKVQGVSSASVVQIGSTSIVLGDSRLKHIRQIFTSSSQSQQP
;
A
#
# COMPACT_ATOMS: atom_id res chain seq x y z
N MET A 1 17.86 23.91 13.94
CA MET A 1 17.54 23.65 12.52
C MET A 1 16.02 23.50 12.38
N LEU A 2 15.37 24.20 11.45
CA LEU A 2 13.90 24.18 11.32
C LEU A 2 13.44 22.91 10.59
N LYS A 3 12.44 22.20 11.17
CA LYS A 3 11.75 21.10 10.47
C LYS A 3 10.92 21.65 9.31
N ARG A 4 10.78 20.88 8.24
CA ARG A 4 9.89 21.25 7.12
C ARG A 4 8.44 21.23 7.57
N ILE A 5 7.66 22.21 7.14
CA ILE A 5 6.22 22.33 7.39
C ILE A 5 5.48 22.23 6.07
N SER A 6 4.56 21.27 6.00
CA SER A 6 3.61 21.11 4.90
C SER A 6 2.45 22.10 5.07
N ARG A 7 2.35 23.09 4.20
CA ARG A 7 1.24 24.07 4.16
C ARG A 7 0.34 23.75 2.98
N LEU A 8 -0.84 23.22 3.27
CA LEU A 8 -1.87 22.94 2.28
C LEU A 8 -3.07 23.87 2.48
N ARG A 9 -3.63 24.41 1.40
CA ARG A 9 -4.88 25.18 1.49
C ARG A 9 -6.12 24.29 1.48
N ASN A 10 -6.14 23.25 0.64
CA ASN A 10 -7.27 22.32 0.56
C ASN A 10 -6.81 20.89 0.23
N ALA A 11 -7.38 19.91 0.94
CA ALA A 11 -7.28 18.48 0.64
C ALA A 11 -8.68 17.92 0.39
N LYS A 12 -8.92 17.39 -0.81
CA LYS A 12 -10.14 16.65 -1.14
C LYS A 12 -9.83 15.16 -1.26
N ILE A 13 -10.34 14.36 -0.33
CA ILE A 13 -10.22 12.90 -0.36
C ILE A 13 -11.61 12.36 -0.65
N ASN A 14 -11.77 11.69 -1.81
CA ASN A 14 -13.06 11.20 -2.25
C ASN A 14 -13.46 9.89 -1.53
N SER A 15 -12.51 9.01 -1.24
CA SER A 15 -12.77 7.78 -0.48
C SER A 15 -11.55 7.32 0.32
N VAL A 16 -11.82 6.73 1.49
CA VAL A 16 -10.85 6.00 2.29
C VAL A 16 -11.46 4.63 2.57
N GLY A 17 -10.80 3.59 2.08
CA GLY A 17 -11.28 2.22 2.04
C GLY A 17 -10.50 1.30 2.97
N ILE A 18 -10.28 0.08 2.52
CA ILE A 18 -9.87 -1.07 3.33
C ILE A 18 -8.61 -0.75 4.14
N ALA A 19 -8.75 -0.75 5.47
CA ALA A 19 -7.67 -0.53 6.45
C ALA A 19 -6.78 0.70 6.15
N SER A 20 -7.33 1.72 5.49
CA SER A 20 -6.56 2.86 5.00
C SER A 20 -6.75 4.09 5.87
N VAL A 21 -5.77 5.00 5.83
CA VAL A 21 -5.76 6.17 6.72
C VAL A 21 -5.49 7.45 5.94
N PHE A 22 -6.25 8.48 6.24
CA PHE A 22 -5.90 9.85 5.90
C PHE A 22 -5.37 10.54 7.15
N GLN A 23 -4.09 10.94 7.14
CA GLN A 23 -3.39 11.54 8.28
C GLN A 23 -3.05 13.01 7.98
N ALA A 24 -3.58 13.93 8.80
CA ALA A 24 -3.23 15.34 8.75
C ALA A 24 -2.40 15.70 9.98
N GLY A 25 -1.15 16.12 9.75
CA GLY A 25 -0.18 16.43 10.80
C GLY A 25 1.01 15.48 10.82
N ASP A 26 1.88 15.71 11.79
CA ASP A 26 3.12 14.97 11.94
C ASP A 26 2.86 13.62 12.63
N THR A 27 3.66 12.62 12.33
CA THR A 27 3.52 11.27 12.90
C THR A 27 4.90 10.66 13.06
N ASN A 28 5.15 9.93 14.15
CA ASN A 28 6.47 9.34 14.33
C ASN A 28 6.71 8.16 13.38
N GLU A 29 5.76 7.22 13.36
CA GLU A 29 5.87 5.99 12.59
C GLU A 29 4.57 5.69 11.84
N ILE A 30 4.69 5.27 10.58
CA ILE A 30 3.60 4.74 9.77
C ILE A 30 3.95 3.29 9.42
N ASN A 31 3.10 2.35 9.84
CA ASN A 31 3.27 0.92 9.56
C ASN A 31 2.08 0.42 8.73
N MET A 32 2.36 0.06 7.48
CA MET A 32 1.39 -0.39 6.50
C MET A 32 1.66 -1.84 6.14
N ARG A 33 0.67 -2.72 6.33
CA ARG A 33 0.79 -4.13 5.94
C ARG A 33 -0.47 -4.62 5.25
N VAL A 34 -0.31 -5.24 4.08
CA VAL A 34 -1.41 -5.87 3.35
C VAL A 34 -0.97 -7.17 2.69
N THR A 35 -1.86 -8.17 2.76
CA THR A 35 -1.73 -9.43 2.02
C THR A 35 -2.97 -9.59 1.15
N VAL A 36 -2.77 -9.73 -0.16
CA VAL A 36 -3.84 -9.79 -1.15
C VAL A 36 -3.66 -11.03 -2.02
N LEU A 37 -4.73 -11.82 -2.12
CA LEU A 37 -4.89 -12.84 -3.15
C LEU A 37 -5.96 -12.35 -4.12
N ALA A 38 -5.58 -12.15 -5.37
CA ALA A 38 -6.49 -11.72 -6.43
C ALA A 38 -6.63 -12.88 -7.42
N ASP A 39 -7.80 -13.54 -7.44
CA ASP A 39 -8.15 -14.52 -8.48
C ASP A 39 -9.03 -13.83 -9.53
N GLN A 40 -8.58 -13.84 -10.78
CA GLN A 40 -9.31 -13.24 -11.90
C GLN A 40 -9.68 -14.32 -12.91
N ARG A 41 -10.97 -14.44 -13.21
CA ARG A 41 -11.48 -15.36 -14.22
C ARG A 41 -11.94 -14.63 -15.48
N SER A 42 -11.85 -15.34 -16.60
CA SER A 42 -12.42 -14.89 -17.88
C SER A 42 -13.95 -14.98 -17.90
N LEU A 43 -14.52 -15.99 -17.24
CA LEU A 43 -15.96 -16.10 -16.97
C LEU A 43 -16.23 -15.77 -15.49
N ALA A 44 -17.21 -14.92 -15.21
CA ALA A 44 -17.58 -14.51 -13.86
C ALA A 44 -18.35 -15.61 -13.10
N VAL A 45 -17.65 -16.69 -12.76
CA VAL A 45 -18.14 -17.75 -11.88
C VAL A 45 -17.54 -17.53 -10.51
N TYR A 46 -18.41 -17.40 -9.50
CA TYR A 46 -18.02 -17.24 -8.10
C TYR A 46 -18.29 -18.56 -7.36
N ARG A 47 -17.29 -19.08 -6.66
CA ARG A 47 -17.34 -20.28 -5.83
C ARG A 47 -16.96 -19.91 -4.41
N ASP A 48 -17.56 -20.60 -3.44
CA ASP A 48 -17.30 -20.36 -2.02
C ASP A 48 -15.92 -20.86 -1.56
N ASP A 49 -15.23 -21.66 -2.38
CA ASP A 49 -13.89 -22.20 -2.13
C ASP A 49 -12.77 -21.41 -2.85
N GLU A 50 -13.04 -20.15 -3.19
CA GLU A 50 -12.12 -19.29 -3.91
C GLU A 50 -10.96 -18.76 -3.07
N GLY A 51 -9.77 -19.27 -3.38
CA GLY A 51 -8.53 -18.68 -2.93
C GLY A 51 -8.20 -19.01 -1.48
N SER A 52 -7.10 -19.73 -1.28
CA SER A 52 -6.59 -20.01 0.04
C SER A 52 -5.41 -19.10 0.37
N PHE A 53 -5.42 -18.44 1.53
CA PHE A 53 -4.19 -17.84 2.07
C PHE A 53 -3.25 -18.89 2.67
N ASN A 54 -3.44 -20.18 2.33
CA ASN A 54 -2.57 -21.24 2.77
C ASN A 54 -1.13 -20.93 2.39
N LYS A 55 -0.37 -20.63 3.43
CA LYS A 55 1.04 -20.26 3.35
C LYS A 55 1.90 -21.35 2.71
N LYS A 56 1.43 -22.60 2.67
CA LYS A 56 2.12 -23.69 1.97
C LYS A 56 2.01 -23.58 0.45
N GLU A 57 0.90 -23.04 -0.06
CA GLU A 57 0.64 -22.90 -1.50
C GLU A 57 1.35 -21.67 -2.08
N TYR A 58 1.40 -20.57 -1.33
CA TYR A 58 1.95 -19.29 -1.80
C TYR A 58 3.11 -18.81 -0.94
N GLN A 59 4.34 -19.09 -1.38
CA GLN A 59 5.57 -18.71 -0.67
C GLN A 59 5.70 -17.19 -0.44
N ILE A 60 5.14 -16.37 -1.33
CA ILE A 60 5.15 -14.91 -1.22
C ILE A 60 4.52 -14.41 0.10
N PHE A 61 3.56 -15.15 0.66
CA PHE A 61 2.91 -14.82 1.94
C PHE A 61 3.72 -15.24 3.18
N ARG A 62 4.84 -15.94 2.99
CA ARG A 62 5.76 -16.37 4.06
C ARG A 62 7.12 -15.68 4.02
N GLN A 63 7.47 -15.10 2.88
CA GLN A 63 8.77 -14.46 2.74
C GLN A 63 8.88 -13.33 3.77
N PRO A 64 9.98 -13.25 4.52
CA PRO A 64 10.18 -12.18 5.49
C PRO A 64 10.17 -10.82 4.78
N ALA A 65 9.69 -9.79 5.47
CA ALA A 65 9.80 -8.42 5.01
C ALA A 65 11.28 -8.03 4.94
N VAL A 66 11.64 -7.30 3.88
CA VAL A 66 12.95 -6.65 3.84
C VAL A 66 12.91 -5.54 4.88
N MET A 67 13.66 -5.73 5.96
CA MET A 67 13.83 -4.71 6.97
C MET A 67 14.92 -3.74 6.53
N PRO A 68 14.79 -2.43 6.81
CA PRO A 68 15.91 -1.52 6.65
C PRO A 68 17.11 -2.07 7.44
N LEU A 69 18.30 -1.98 6.83
CA LEU A 69 19.53 -2.34 7.53
C LEU A 69 19.65 -1.47 8.81
N PRO A 70 20.23 -2.00 9.89
CA PRO A 70 20.53 -1.19 11.07
C PRO A 70 21.28 0.07 10.64
N GLU A 71 20.97 1.21 11.28
CA GLU A 71 21.63 2.48 10.97
C GLU A 71 23.15 2.29 11.01
N THR A 72 23.78 2.35 9.83
CA THR A 72 25.22 2.52 9.74
C THR A 72 25.52 3.90 10.34
N GLY A 73 26.62 4.05 11.10
CA GLY A 73 26.96 5.29 11.84
C GLY A 73 27.23 6.56 11.00
N VAL A 74 26.70 6.63 9.79
CA VAL A 74 26.69 7.80 8.91
C VAL A 74 25.68 8.81 9.46
N GLN A 75 26.19 9.92 9.99
CA GLN A 75 25.35 11.06 10.34
C GLN A 75 25.17 11.96 9.12
N SER A 76 23.92 12.32 8.83
CA SER A 76 23.58 13.29 7.80
C SER A 76 22.95 14.52 8.44
N ALA A 77 23.38 15.69 7.99
CA ALA A 77 22.78 16.97 8.35
C ALA A 77 22.17 17.58 7.09
N PHE A 78 20.89 17.92 7.15
CA PHE A 78 20.20 18.58 6.05
C PHE A 78 20.10 20.08 6.34
N CYS A 79 20.24 20.95 5.34
CA CYS A 79 19.84 22.35 5.48
C CYS A 79 18.53 22.56 4.70
N HIS A 80 17.60 23.31 5.29
CA HIS A 80 16.33 23.66 4.64
C HIS A 80 16.22 25.18 4.60
N GLU A 81 16.81 25.79 3.57
CA GLU A 81 16.80 27.25 3.38
C GLU A 81 15.36 27.81 3.35
N ASN A 82 14.44 27.05 2.72
CA ASN A 82 13.02 27.31 2.79
C ASN A 82 12.28 26.09 3.40
N PRO A 83 11.95 26.11 4.69
CA PRO A 83 11.30 24.98 5.37
C PRO A 83 9.79 24.90 5.08
N SER A 84 9.24 25.74 4.19
CA SER A 84 7.82 25.74 3.88
C SER A 84 7.54 25.07 2.53
N ILE A 85 6.94 23.87 2.57
CA ILE A 85 6.38 23.25 1.38
C ILE A 85 4.95 23.77 1.23
N ARG A 86 4.67 24.57 0.20
CA ARG A 86 3.35 25.16 -0.02
C ARG A 86 2.66 24.52 -1.20
N VAL A 87 1.53 23.88 -0.94
CA VAL A 87 0.68 23.28 -1.96
C VAL A 87 -0.71 23.91 -1.85
N ARG A 88 -1.31 24.30 -2.98
CA ARG A 88 -2.64 24.92 -2.94
C ARG A 88 -3.71 23.85 -2.70
N ASN A 89 -3.85 22.92 -3.63
CA ASN A 89 -4.91 21.92 -3.58
C ASN A 89 -4.33 20.53 -3.84
N VAL A 90 -4.75 19.55 -3.05
CA VAL A 90 -4.51 18.12 -3.29
C VAL A 90 -5.87 17.45 -3.45
N LYS A 91 -6.02 16.64 -4.49
CA LYS A 91 -7.21 15.80 -4.69
C LYS A 91 -6.77 14.35 -4.76
N VAL A 92 -7.31 13.53 -3.88
CA VAL A 92 -7.10 12.08 -3.84
C VAL A 92 -8.42 11.39 -4.17
N GLN A 93 -8.40 10.50 -5.16
CA GLN A 93 -9.59 9.79 -5.62
C GLN A 93 -9.99 8.66 -4.67
N GLY A 94 -9.02 7.98 -4.08
CA GLY A 94 -9.26 6.91 -3.13
C GLY A 94 -7.96 6.47 -2.47
N VAL A 95 -8.07 6.01 -1.22
CA VAL A 95 -7.00 5.39 -0.44
C VAL A 95 -7.51 4.02 -0.02
N SER A 96 -6.81 2.93 -0.33
CA SER A 96 -7.29 1.57 -0.03
C SER A 96 -6.13 0.60 0.23
N SER A 97 -6.44 -0.55 0.83
CA SER A 97 -5.52 -1.68 1.00
C SER A 97 -4.33 -1.38 1.90
N ALA A 98 -4.62 -0.96 3.14
CA ALA A 98 -3.63 -0.57 4.14
C ALA A 98 -2.66 0.53 3.67
N SER A 99 -3.17 1.50 2.92
CA SER A 99 -2.38 2.66 2.48
C SER A 99 -2.70 3.90 3.29
N VAL A 100 -1.73 4.81 3.38
CA VAL A 100 -1.84 6.06 4.14
C VAL A 100 -1.56 7.25 3.23
N VAL A 101 -2.45 8.24 3.26
CA VAL A 101 -2.18 9.58 2.71
C VAL A 101 -1.89 10.50 3.88
N GLN A 102 -0.64 10.94 3.99
CA GLN A 102 -0.23 11.86 5.04
C GLN A 102 0.04 13.27 4.49
N ILE A 103 -0.40 14.28 5.25
CA ILE A 103 -0.07 15.68 5.04
C ILE A 103 0.61 16.21 6.29
N GLY A 104 1.93 16.12 6.33
CA GLY A 104 2.75 16.46 7.49
C GLY A 104 4.16 15.89 7.33
N SER A 105 4.85 15.67 8.44
CA SER A 105 6.17 15.04 8.49
C SER A 105 6.12 13.70 9.21
N THR A 106 6.89 12.72 8.73
CA THR A 106 7.09 11.44 9.42
C THR A 106 8.54 11.03 9.50
N SER A 107 8.90 10.38 10.62
CA SER A 107 10.24 9.87 10.86
C SER A 107 10.46 8.54 10.15
N ILE A 108 9.55 7.58 10.34
CA ILE A 108 9.70 6.20 9.85
C ILE A 108 8.43 5.79 9.09
N VAL A 109 8.61 5.26 7.88
CA VAL A 109 7.53 4.63 7.10
C VAL A 109 7.93 3.20 6.77
N LEU A 110 7.16 2.24 7.29
CA LEU A 110 7.31 0.81 7.02
C LEU A 110 6.13 0.34 6.18
N GLY A 111 6.42 -0.23 5.01
CA GLY A 111 5.40 -0.78 4.10
C GLY A 111 5.73 -2.21 3.71
N ASP A 112 4.79 -3.13 3.95
CA ASP A 112 4.89 -4.53 3.53
C ASP A 112 3.61 -4.95 2.79
N SER A 113 3.71 -5.06 1.48
CA SER A 113 2.60 -5.47 0.61
C SER A 113 2.93 -6.79 -0.08
N ARG A 114 2.09 -7.81 0.14
CA ARG A 114 2.21 -9.13 -0.47
C ARG A 114 1.01 -9.37 -1.36
N LEU A 115 1.21 -9.37 -2.67
CA LEU A 115 0.13 -9.56 -3.64
C LEU A 115 0.43 -10.77 -4.53
N LYS A 116 -0.49 -11.74 -4.54
CA LYS A 116 -0.51 -12.84 -5.52
C LYS A 116 -1.71 -12.66 -6.43
N HIS A 117 -1.45 -12.42 -7.71
CA HIS A 117 -2.48 -12.38 -8.73
C HIS A 117 -2.46 -13.69 -9.52
N ILE A 118 -3.63 -14.33 -9.65
CA ILE A 118 -3.87 -15.53 -10.45
C ILE A 118 -4.89 -15.16 -11.52
N ARG A 119 -4.62 -15.54 -12.77
CA ARG A 119 -5.57 -15.36 -13.87
C ARG A 119 -5.93 -16.71 -14.48
N GLN A 120 -7.22 -17.00 -14.51
CA GLN A 120 -7.79 -18.21 -15.12
C GLN A 120 -8.35 -17.87 -16.50
N ILE A 121 -7.62 -18.28 -17.53
CA ILE A 121 -7.94 -18.01 -18.93
C ILE A 121 -8.65 -19.25 -19.49
N PHE A 122 -9.86 -19.08 -20.03
CA PHE A 122 -10.56 -20.15 -20.73
C PHE A 122 -9.96 -20.34 -22.13
N THR A 123 -9.54 -21.56 -22.45
CA THR A 123 -9.13 -21.95 -23.80
C THR A 123 -10.22 -22.78 -24.46
N SER A 124 -10.52 -22.54 -25.74
CA SER A 124 -11.59 -23.22 -26.49
C SER A 124 -11.45 -24.76 -26.54
N SER A 125 -10.26 -25.31 -26.29
CA SER A 125 -10.02 -26.75 -26.15
C SER A 125 -10.56 -27.38 -24.86
N SER A 126 -11.01 -26.58 -23.89
CA SER A 126 -11.54 -27.05 -22.59
C SER A 126 -13.03 -27.41 -22.64
N GLN A 127 -13.68 -27.31 -23.80
CA GLN A 127 -15.11 -27.67 -24.00
C GLN A 127 -15.41 -29.17 -23.84
N SER A 128 -14.42 -30.06 -23.98
CA SER A 128 -14.66 -31.52 -23.99
C SER A 128 -14.63 -32.19 -22.61
N GLN A 129 -14.51 -31.43 -21.52
CA GLN A 129 -14.51 -31.97 -20.15
C GLN A 129 -15.45 -31.16 -19.25
N GLN A 130 -16.72 -31.10 -19.61
CA GLN A 130 -17.78 -30.88 -18.63
C GLN A 130 -18.80 -32.01 -18.78
N PRO A 131 -19.07 -32.81 -17.72
CA PRO A 131 -20.23 -33.68 -17.67
C PRO A 131 -21.54 -32.87 -17.58
#